data_AF-D7R116-F1
#
_entry.id   AF-D7R116-F1
#
_cell.length_a   1.000
_cell.length_b   1.000
_cell.length_c   1.000
_cell.angle_alpha   90.00
_cell.angle_beta   90.00
_cell.angle_gamma   90.00
#
_symmetry.space_group_name_H-M   'P 1'
#
loop_
_entity.id
_entity.type
_entity.pdbx_description
1 polymer ?
#
loop_
_entity_poly.entity_id
_entity_poly.type
_entity_poly.pdbx_seq_one_letter_code
_entity_poly.pdbx_strand_id
1 'polypeptide(L)'
;KRNITAMGGTVDIRSAKGFGTTISISLPLTLAILDGMSIRCGEEVYILPLGFVVESLQPAADDIKEISGKGRVIKVRGEYLPLIPLYQMFDITPRFTNPSEGIVVILEAEGRKAGLFVDDLVGQQQVVVKNLESDYRKVTGIS
;
A
#
# COMPACT_ATOMS: atom_id res chain seq x y z
N LYS A 1 -30.09 -7.66 -7.61
CA LYS A 1 -29.65 -6.99 -8.87
C LYS A 1 -28.51 -5.99 -8.62
N ARG A 2 -28.68 -4.97 -7.75
CA ARG A 2 -27.68 -3.91 -7.51
C ARG A 2 -26.29 -4.38 -7.06
N ASN A 3 -26.19 -5.25 -6.05
CA ASN A 3 -24.89 -5.64 -5.49
C ASN A 3 -24.02 -6.47 -6.46
N ILE A 4 -24.65 -7.30 -7.31
CA ILE A 4 -23.91 -8.18 -8.23
C ILE A 4 -23.33 -7.37 -9.40
N THR A 5 -24.07 -6.38 -9.90
CA THR A 5 -23.58 -5.48 -10.96
C THR A 5 -22.52 -4.50 -10.43
N ALA A 6 -22.62 -4.07 -9.16
CA ALA A 6 -21.61 -3.23 -8.53
C ALA A 6 -20.23 -3.92 -8.46
N MET A 7 -20.21 -5.23 -8.18
CA MET A 7 -19.00 -6.07 -8.19
C MET A 7 -18.55 -6.50 -9.61
N GLY A 8 -19.09 -5.90 -10.68
CA GLY A 8 -18.71 -6.22 -12.07
C GLY A 8 -19.24 -7.57 -12.60
N GLY A 9 -20.18 -8.21 -11.90
CA GLY A 9 -20.81 -9.46 -12.33
C GLY A 9 -22.09 -9.29 -13.14
N THR A 10 -22.53 -10.37 -13.80
CA THR A 10 -23.78 -10.45 -14.56
C THR A 10 -24.79 -11.39 -13.90
N VAL A 11 -26.08 -11.09 -14.07
CA VAL A 11 -27.19 -11.92 -13.57
C VAL A 11 -28.15 -12.21 -14.71
N ASP A 12 -28.30 -13.49 -15.03
CA ASP A 12 -29.25 -14.00 -16.00
C ASP A 12 -30.42 -14.69 -15.30
N ILE A 13 -31.65 -14.36 -15.70
CA ILE A 13 -32.86 -14.96 -15.14
C ILE A 13 -33.64 -15.61 -16.28
N ARG A 14 -33.91 -16.90 -16.14
CA ARG A 14 -34.76 -17.67 -17.06
C ARG A 14 -35.97 -18.17 -16.29
N SER A 15 -37.17 -17.75 -16.70
CA SER A 15 -38.42 -18.14 -16.05
C SER A 15 -39.48 -18.44 -17.09
N ALA A 16 -40.25 -19.51 -16.88
CA ALA A 16 -41.41 -19.86 -17.67
C ALA A 16 -42.52 -20.38 -16.76
N LYS A 17 -43.76 -19.94 -17.01
CA LYS A 17 -44.92 -20.26 -16.16
C LYS A 17 -45.13 -21.79 -16.13
N GLY A 18 -45.15 -22.37 -14.93
CA GLY A 18 -45.28 -23.82 -14.73
C GLY A 18 -43.95 -24.62 -14.81
N PHE A 19 -42.83 -23.98 -15.16
CA PHE A 19 -41.51 -24.63 -15.28
C PHE A 19 -40.48 -24.13 -14.25
N GLY A 20 -40.92 -23.31 -13.30
CA GLY A 20 -40.03 -22.72 -12.28
C GLY A 20 -39.20 -21.55 -12.81
N THR A 21 -38.24 -21.11 -12.00
CA THR A 21 -37.34 -19.99 -12.32
C THR A 21 -35.91 -20.39 -12.00
N THR A 22 -35.00 -20.16 -12.94
CA THR A 22 -33.55 -20.36 -12.78
C THR A 22 -32.87 -18.99 -12.79
N ILE A 23 -32.03 -18.76 -11.78
CA ILE A 23 -31.21 -17.56 -11.66
C ILE A 23 -29.75 -17.99 -11.77
N SER A 24 -29.04 -17.48 -12.77
CA SER A 24 -27.62 -17.70 -12.97
C SER A 24 -26.85 -16.42 -12.64
N ILE A 25 -25.84 -16.52 -11.80
CA ILE A 25 -24.99 -15.40 -11.37
C ILE A 25 -23.57 -15.69 -11.84
N SER A 26 -22.97 -14.77 -12.61
CA SER A 26 -21.58 -14.84 -13.04
C SER A 26 -20.82 -13.68 -12.41
N LEU A 27 -19.78 -13.99 -11.62
CA LEU A 27 -18.92 -12.99 -10.99
C LEU A 27 -17.53 -13.08 -11.63
N PRO A 28 -16.88 -11.94 -11.99
CA PRO A 28 -15.52 -11.97 -12.49
C PRO A 28 -14.60 -12.58 -11.44
N LEU A 29 -13.88 -13.63 -11.83
CA LEU A 29 -12.96 -14.37 -10.97
C LEU A 29 -11.69 -13.59 -10.63
N THR A 30 -11.52 -12.39 -11.20
CA THR A 30 -10.26 -11.66 -11.20
C THR A 30 -10.08 -10.87 -9.92
N LEU A 31 -9.68 -11.57 -8.86
CA LEU A 31 -8.98 -10.98 -7.72
C LEU A 31 -7.59 -10.55 -8.21
N ALA A 32 -7.30 -9.25 -8.17
CA ALA A 32 -5.95 -8.77 -8.45
C ALA A 32 -5.06 -9.12 -7.25
N ILE A 33 -4.35 -10.24 -7.36
CA ILE A 33 -3.35 -10.66 -6.38
C ILE A 33 -2.14 -9.75 -6.56
N LEU A 34 -1.74 -9.10 -5.47
CA LEU A 34 -0.55 -8.26 -5.42
C LEU A 34 0.42 -8.86 -4.40
N ASP A 35 1.67 -9.02 -4.82
CA ASP A 35 2.76 -9.32 -3.89
C ASP A 35 3.14 -8.03 -3.15
N GLY A 36 2.93 -8.03 -1.84
CA GLY A 36 3.08 -6.86 -0.99
C GLY A 36 4.05 -7.07 0.18
N MET A 37 4.81 -6.03 0.50
CA MET A 37 5.54 -5.92 1.76
C MET A 37 4.63 -5.28 2.79
N SER A 38 4.34 -6.03 3.84
CA SER A 38 3.60 -5.55 5.00
C SER A 38 4.51 -4.76 5.91
N ILE A 39 4.18 -3.49 6.12
CA ILE A 39 4.94 -2.55 6.93
C ILE A 39 4.09 -2.05 8.09
N ARG A 40 4.71 -1.69 9.21
CA ARG A 40 4.01 -1.12 10.37
C ARG A 40 4.38 0.34 10.56
N CYS A 41 3.39 1.14 10.93
CA CYS A 41 3.58 2.50 11.41
C CYS A 41 2.53 2.81 12.49
N GLY A 42 3.00 3.11 13.70
CA GLY A 42 2.19 3.12 14.91
C GLY A 42 1.53 1.76 15.13
N GLU A 43 0.21 1.79 15.35
CA GLU A 43 -0.64 0.61 15.50
C GLU A 43 -1.17 0.07 14.16
N GLU A 44 -0.86 0.75 13.05
CA GLU A 44 -1.43 0.43 11.74
C GLU A 44 -0.45 -0.36 10.86
N VAL A 45 -1.03 -1.18 9.98
CA VAL A 45 -0.29 -2.00 9.03
C VAL A 45 -0.68 -1.59 7.61
N TYR A 46 0.33 -1.28 6.80
CA TYR A 46 0.19 -0.89 5.41
C TYR A 46 0.82 -1.93 4.49
N ILE A 47 0.38 -1.95 3.23
CA ILE A 47 0.99 -2.80 2.20
C ILE A 47 1.70 -1.90 1.18
N LEU A 48 2.99 -2.14 1.01
CA LEU A 48 3.77 -1.60 -0.10
C LEU A 48 3.85 -2.64 -1.23
N PRO A 49 3.55 -2.28 -2.48
CA PRO A 49 3.79 -3.18 -3.60
C PRO A 49 5.28 -3.56 -3.70
N LEU A 50 5.60 -4.86 -3.70
CA LEU A 50 6.99 -5.33 -3.72
C LEU A 50 7.75 -4.86 -4.96
N GLY A 51 7.07 -4.63 -6.08
CA GLY A 51 7.68 -4.14 -7.32
C GLY A 51 8.33 -2.76 -7.21
N PHE A 52 7.99 -1.96 -6.20
CA PHE A 52 8.64 -0.66 -5.94
C PHE A 52 9.74 -0.75 -4.89
N VAL A 53 9.84 -1.85 -4.14
CA VAL A 53 10.80 -1.99 -3.04
C VAL A 53 12.14 -2.45 -3.60
N VAL A 54 13.17 -1.61 -3.46
CA VAL A 54 14.54 -1.92 -3.85
C VAL A 54 15.25 -2.70 -2.74
N GLU A 55 15.26 -2.12 -1.54
CA GLU A 55 15.85 -2.72 -0.34
C GLU A 55 15.27 -2.06 0.90
N SER A 56 15.53 -2.66 2.06
CA SER A 56 15.19 -2.10 3.36
C SER A 56 16.39 -2.15 4.28
N LEU A 57 16.59 -1.12 5.08
CA LEU A 57 17.69 -1.03 6.01
C LEU A 57 17.32 -0.24 7.25
N GLN A 58 17.99 -0.51 8.36
CA GLN A 58 17.99 0.36 9.52
C GLN A 58 19.17 1.33 9.39
N PRO A 59 18.94 2.65 9.25
CA PRO A 59 20.02 3.59 9.04
C PRO A 59 20.82 3.84 10.33
N ALA A 60 22.11 4.09 10.20
CA ALA A 60 22.86 4.69 11.29
C ALA A 60 22.49 6.18 11.43
N ALA A 61 22.63 6.73 12.63
CA ALA A 61 22.37 8.15 12.88
C ALA A 61 23.21 9.06 11.95
N ASP A 62 24.44 8.65 11.61
CA ASP A 62 25.34 9.40 10.74
C ASP A 62 24.90 9.44 9.27
N ASP A 63 24.11 8.46 8.83
CA ASP A 63 23.58 8.38 7.47
C ASP A 63 22.41 9.35 7.25
N ILE A 64 21.79 9.82 8.33
CA ILE A 64 20.67 10.77 8.30
C ILE A 64 21.24 12.18 8.32
N LYS A 65 20.89 12.99 7.32
CA LYS A 65 21.26 14.40 7.24
C LYS A 65 20.02 15.26 7.08
N GLU A 66 20.07 16.46 7.61
CA GLU A 66 19.06 17.48 7.40
C GLU A 66 19.61 18.53 6.44
N ILE A 67 18.90 18.80 5.36
CA ILE A 67 19.28 19.80 4.36
C ILE A 67 18.32 20.98 4.50
N SER A 68 18.88 22.16 4.74
CA SER A 68 18.12 23.41 4.85
C SER A 68 17.17 23.59 3.66
N GLY A 69 15.87 23.65 3.95
CA GLY A 69 14.81 23.87 2.96
C GLY A 69 14.37 22.64 2.14
N LYS A 70 15.00 21.46 2.31
CA LYS A 70 14.63 20.21 1.60
C LYS A 70 14.23 19.05 2.52
N GLY A 71 14.28 19.26 3.84
CA GLY A 71 13.92 18.24 4.83
C GLY A 71 15.05 17.25 5.10
N ARG A 72 14.69 16.07 5.63
CA ARG A 72 15.64 15.01 5.96
C ARG A 72 15.97 14.17 4.72
N VAL A 73 17.23 13.79 4.62
CA VAL A 73 17.74 12.87 3.60
C VAL A 73 18.50 11.74 4.27
N ILE A 74 18.61 10.62 3.57
CA ILE A 74 19.40 9.47 3.98
C ILE A 74 20.48 9.20 2.95
N LYS A 75 21.71 8.94 3.40
CA LYS A 75 22.81 8.52 2.54
C LYS A 75 22.81 7.00 2.40
N VAL A 76 22.63 6.52 1.18
CA VAL A 76 22.66 5.07 0.87
C VAL A 76 23.65 4.85 -0.27
N ARG A 77 24.70 4.05 -0.02
CA ARG A 77 25.74 3.69 -1.01
C ARG A 77 26.34 4.90 -1.75
N GLY A 78 26.45 6.05 -1.08
CA GLY A 78 27.02 7.27 -1.64
C GLY A 78 26.01 8.22 -2.30
N GLU A 79 24.74 7.82 -2.45
CA GLU A 79 23.66 8.65 -2.96
C GLU A 79 22.81 9.23 -1.80
N TYR A 80 22.33 10.46 -1.94
CA TYR A 80 21.40 11.07 -0.98
C TYR A 80 19.97 10.92 -1.49
N LEU A 81 19.14 10.24 -0.70
CA LEU A 81 17.74 10.01 -1.01
C LEU A 81 16.85 10.83 -0.08
N PRO A 82 15.74 11.40 -0.57
CA PRO A 82 14.77 12.05 0.29
C PRO A 82 14.20 11.04 1.29
N LEU A 83 14.17 11.40 2.56
CA LEU A 83 13.63 10.57 3.62
C LEU A 83 12.22 11.06 3.98
N ILE A 84 11.23 10.22 3.71
CA ILE A 84 9.81 10.53 3.85
C ILE A 84 9.26 9.71 5.02
N PRO A 85 8.89 10.33 6.15
CA PRO A 85 8.25 9.61 7.25
C PRO A 85 6.80 9.28 6.93
N LEU A 86 6.44 7.99 6.95
CA LEU A 86 5.08 7.54 6.60
C LEU A 86 4.02 8.15 7.53
N TYR A 87 4.33 8.26 8.82
CA TYR A 87 3.43 8.82 9.82
C TYR A 87 3.03 10.28 9.53
N GLN A 88 3.90 11.06 8.88
CA GLN A 88 3.58 12.44 8.51
C GLN A 88 2.62 12.52 7.32
N MET A 89 2.65 11.53 6.43
CA MET A 89 1.78 11.49 5.25
C MET A 89 0.33 11.17 5.62
N PHE A 90 0.16 10.29 6.61
CA PHE A 90 -1.15 9.76 7.02
C PHE A 90 -1.62 10.27 8.39
N ASP A 91 -0.90 11.24 8.98
CA ASP A 91 -1.20 11.82 10.30
C ASP A 91 -1.37 10.76 11.40
N ILE A 92 -0.44 9.78 11.42
CA ILE A 92 -0.43 8.66 12.36
C ILE A 92 0.44 9.02 13.56
N THR A 93 0.11 8.51 14.73
CA THR A 93 1.03 8.54 15.88
C THR A 93 2.11 7.46 15.70
N PRO A 94 3.38 7.80 15.41
CA PRO A 94 4.41 6.81 15.17
C PRO A 94 4.90 6.17 16.47
N ARG A 95 5.47 4.96 16.38
CA ARG A 95 6.23 4.37 17.49
C ARG A 95 7.63 4.99 17.60
N PHE A 96 8.27 5.25 16.46
CA PHE A 96 9.59 5.88 16.40
C PHE A 96 9.55 7.15 15.55
N THR A 97 10.18 8.21 16.03
CA THR A 97 10.36 9.46 15.26
C THR A 97 11.80 9.65 14.79
N ASN A 98 12.73 8.93 15.40
CA ASN A 98 14.11 8.86 15.00
C ASN A 98 14.28 7.75 13.95
N PRO A 99 14.74 8.08 12.72
CA PRO A 99 14.90 7.08 11.68
C PRO A 99 15.90 5.96 12.00
N SER A 100 16.84 6.18 12.94
CA SER A 100 17.77 5.12 13.36
C SER A 100 17.14 4.04 14.25
N GLU A 101 15.94 4.25 14.76
CA GLU A 101 15.23 3.29 15.64
C GLU A 101 14.21 2.44 14.89
N GLY A 102 13.82 2.83 13.67
CA GLY A 102 12.92 2.05 12.81
C GLY A 102 13.60 1.62 11.52
N ILE A 103 12.80 1.38 10.49
CA ILE A 103 13.27 0.86 9.19
C ILE A 103 13.03 1.90 8.10
N VAL A 104 14.01 2.06 7.22
CA VAL A 104 13.85 2.82 5.97
C VAL A 104 13.75 1.85 4.81
N VAL A 105 12.62 1.91 4.11
CA VAL A 105 12.36 1.15 2.89
C VAL A 105 12.71 2.01 1.69
N ILE A 106 13.69 1.59 0.89
CA ILE A 106 14.07 2.29 -0.34
C ILE A 106 13.10 1.89 -1.44
N LEU A 107 12.39 2.89 -1.95
CA LEU A 107 11.42 2.77 -3.03
C LEU A 107 11.99 3.36 -4.31
N GLU A 108 11.69 2.74 -5.45
CA GLU A 108 11.98 3.28 -6.78
C GLU A 108 10.74 3.27 -7.67
N ALA A 109 10.40 4.42 -8.23
CA ALA A 109 9.33 4.57 -9.20
C ALA A 109 9.76 5.56 -10.29
N GLU A 110 9.54 5.21 -11.55
CA GLU A 110 9.89 6.06 -12.71
C GLU A 110 11.34 6.58 -12.69
N GLY A 111 12.28 5.75 -12.21
CA GLY A 111 13.70 6.09 -12.08
C GLY A 111 14.03 7.08 -10.96
N ARG A 112 13.08 7.39 -10.07
CA ARG A 112 13.30 8.21 -8.87
C ARG A 112 13.29 7.33 -7.64
N LYS A 113 14.26 7.55 -6.74
CA LYS A 113 14.39 6.85 -5.48
C LYS A 113 14.01 7.71 -4.28
N ALA A 114 13.40 7.09 -3.28
CA ALA A 114 13.10 7.71 -2.00
C ALA A 114 13.22 6.69 -0.88
N GLY A 115 13.57 7.15 0.33
CA GLY A 115 13.51 6.33 1.53
C GLY A 115 12.19 6.60 2.26
N LEU A 116 11.36 5.58 2.43
CA LEU A 116 10.17 5.64 3.27
C LEU A 116 10.50 5.16 4.68
N PHE A 117 10.39 6.04 5.66
CA PHE A 117 10.62 5.70 7.06
C PHE A 117 9.36 5.14 7.72
N VAL A 118 9.48 3.93 8.27
CA VAL A 118 8.44 3.13 8.91
C VAL A 118 8.96 2.56 10.23
N ASP A 119 8.05 2.07 11.08
CA ASP A 119 8.46 1.52 12.37
C ASP A 119 9.02 0.10 12.24
N ASP A 120 8.44 -0.74 11.38
CA ASP A 120 8.83 -2.14 11.26
C ASP A 120 8.42 -2.77 9.91
N LEU A 121 9.07 -3.88 9.56
CA LEU A 121 8.68 -4.78 8.47
C LEU A 121 8.01 -6.02 9.04
N VAL A 122 6.70 -6.13 8.83
CA VAL A 122 5.91 -7.27 9.32
C VAL A 122 6.20 -8.53 8.49
N GLY A 123 6.42 -8.37 7.18
CA GLY A 123 6.80 -9.47 6.29
C GLY A 123 6.19 -9.36 4.89
N GLN A 124 6.54 -10.31 4.03
CA GLN A 124 5.99 -10.40 2.67
C GLN A 124 4.74 -11.27 2.64
N GLN A 125 3.69 -10.81 1.97
CA GLN A 125 2.46 -11.57 1.80
C GLN A 125 1.77 -11.25 0.47
N GLN A 126 1.08 -12.24 -0.07
CA GLN A 126 0.19 -12.03 -1.21
C GLN A 126 -1.13 -11.48 -0.69
N VAL A 127 -1.51 -10.30 -1.16
CA VAL A 127 -2.77 -9.67 -0.77
C VAL A 127 -3.70 -9.59 -1.97
N VAL A 128 -4.99 -9.71 -1.68
CA VAL A 128 -6.03 -9.48 -2.68
C VAL A 128 -6.44 -8.02 -2.59
N VAL A 129 -6.18 -7.27 -3.66
CA VAL A 129 -6.61 -5.87 -3.73
C VAL A 129 -8.11 -5.83 -4.00
N LYS A 130 -8.85 -5.21 -3.09
CA LYS A 130 -10.25 -4.85 -3.27
C LYS A 130 -10.30 -3.34 -3.41
N ASN A 131 -10.83 -2.84 -4.51
CA ASN A 131 -11.09 -1.41 -4.63
C ASN A 131 -12.03 -0.99 -3.48
N LEU A 132 -11.69 0.12 -2.81
CA LEU A 132 -12.62 0.81 -1.94
C LEU A 132 -13.85 1.22 -2.77
N GLU A 133 -14.96 0.47 -2.65
CA GLU A 133 -16.19 0.83 -3.35
C GLU A 133 -16.73 2.19 -2.87
N SER A 134 -17.50 2.81 -3.77
CA SER A 134 -18.14 4.13 -3.90
C SER A 134 -18.44 5.04 -2.69
N ASP A 135 -18.32 4.59 -1.45
CA ASP A 135 -18.67 5.36 -0.24
C ASP A 135 -17.48 6.08 0.41
N TYR A 136 -16.27 5.85 -0.08
CA TYR A 136 -15.05 6.48 0.42
C TYR A 136 -14.47 7.44 -0.63
N ARG A 137 -14.13 8.67 -0.21
CA ARG A 137 -13.37 9.59 -1.06
C ARG A 137 -12.00 8.98 -1.37
N LYS A 138 -11.54 9.12 -2.62
CA LYS A 138 -10.16 8.78 -3.00
C LYS A 138 -9.19 9.46 -2.03
N VAL A 139 -8.36 8.67 -1.36
CA VAL A 139 -7.25 9.15 -0.53
C VAL A 139 -5.98 9.01 -1.36
N THR A 140 -5.27 10.12 -1.56
CA THR A 140 -3.98 10.10 -2.24
C THR A 140 -3.03 9.16 -1.51
N GLY A 141 -2.50 8.14 -2.20
CA GLY A 141 -1.57 7.16 -1.63
C GLY A 141 -2.19 5.85 -1.14
N ILE A 142 -3.51 5.66 -1.30
CA ILE A 142 -4.22 4.41 -0.96
C ILE A 142 -5.08 4.00 -2.17
N SER A 143 -5.17 2.70 -2.47
CA SER A 143 -5.98 2.13 -3.56
C SER A 143 -6.85 0.99 -3.07
#